data_AF-A0A7V3CU39-F1
#
_entry.id   AF-A0A7V3CU39-F1
#
_cell.length_a   1.000
_cell.length_b   1.000
_cell.length_c   1.000
_cell.angle_alpha   90.00
_cell.angle_beta   90.00
_cell.angle_gamma   90.00
#
_symmetry.space_group_name_H-M   'P 1'
#
loop_
_entity.id
_entity.type
_entity.pdbx_description
1 polymer ?
#
loop_
_entity_poly.entity_id
_entity_poly.type
_entity_poly.pdbx_seq_one_letter_code
_entity_poly.pdbx_strand_id
1 'polypeptide(L)'
;MSSNNMKKFLLSAGLLSLSIAAFSQSERLWSPVNENQIPLSGIREIIPQKYLTYEVNMNELRSKLLTAPSESQVNITASACIISLPMPNGQLASFRVVEAPIMEEGLANAYPNIKTYSVKGIDDVFATGKLDVNDFGFHAMIRGTDGNVFIDPFCRGNQSDYITYYTHDFKKDPAHMLPEAGVLENPEYTAGKSSSAPPATCVGANLRRYRLAVACTGEYAVAATGFANPTKSQILSKVVTSVNRVDGVYETDVAVRLMLVANDTVVLYPSAASDPFNGNNNAGTLINESQTVINANIGSANYDIGHTFSTGGGGLAMLGCVCGSSKARGITGSANPVGDPYDIDYVAHEMGHQFGGNHTFNALTNSCNGNRNASTSVEPGSGITIMAYAGICGSTNNLANNSIAYFHAISYDEIVNFTNLGGGNSCASTVTTGNQPPVVTGPGSYTIPKSTPFQLTGSATDPDGDPLTFQWEQTDPGTSGGNWNSGNKPYFMSYTPTPSPTRLFPKLSVILSGNMTGTKGEYLPATAQTLNFRLIARDNKMGGGGVCYVNQPVVISNAGPFNVTYPNAAAISWPSGSSQTITWNVNGTDIAPVSCGTVNVLISYDGGNTFTTLMNNVANTGSLNITVPT
;
A
#
# COMPACT_ATOMS: atom_id res chain seq x y z
N MET A 1 79.82 56.99 -16.90
CA MET A 1 79.41 57.32 -18.28
C MET A 1 78.62 56.16 -18.85
N SER A 2 77.43 56.43 -19.38
CA SER A 2 76.60 55.63 -20.32
C SER A 2 76.38 54.14 -20.04
N SER A 3 75.19 53.72 -19.60
CA SER A 3 73.97 53.47 -20.40
C SER A 3 74.04 52.20 -21.28
N ASN A 4 73.29 51.15 -20.95
CA ASN A 4 72.09 50.86 -21.73
C ASN A 4 71.14 49.86 -21.06
N ASN A 5 69.87 50.20 -21.23
CA ASN A 5 68.68 49.63 -20.62
C ASN A 5 68.26 48.28 -21.23
N MET A 6 67.82 47.39 -20.34
CA MET A 6 66.44 46.88 -20.29
C MET A 6 65.81 46.45 -21.61
N LYS A 7 65.70 45.12 -21.82
CA LYS A 7 64.51 44.39 -22.28
C LYS A 7 64.87 42.94 -22.66
N LYS A 8 64.32 41.98 -21.91
CA LYS A 8 63.59 40.78 -22.39
C LYS A 8 63.59 39.70 -21.30
N PHE A 9 62.62 39.84 -20.41
CA PHE A 9 61.94 38.74 -19.74
C PHE A 9 61.22 37.90 -20.81
N LEU A 10 61.36 36.57 -20.78
CA LEU A 10 60.34 35.54 -21.06
C LEU A 10 61.00 34.20 -21.46
N LEU A 11 60.34 33.11 -21.04
CA LEU A 11 60.60 31.69 -21.29
C LEU A 11 61.65 30.99 -20.41
N SER A 12 61.20 30.47 -19.26
CA SER A 12 61.28 29.02 -18.93
C SER A 12 60.80 28.72 -17.50
N ALA A 13 59.48 28.71 -17.30
CA ALA A 13 58.84 28.07 -16.14
C ALA A 13 57.38 27.78 -16.50
N GLY A 14 57.14 26.68 -17.22
CA GLY A 14 55.81 26.30 -17.69
C GLY A 14 55.74 24.80 -17.91
N LEU A 15 55.76 24.04 -16.82
CA LEU A 15 55.43 22.61 -16.81
C LEU A 15 55.32 22.11 -15.36
N LEU A 16 54.41 22.69 -14.56
CA LEU A 16 53.96 22.07 -13.30
C LEU A 16 52.68 22.75 -12.73
N SER A 17 51.57 22.73 -13.47
CA SER A 17 50.25 23.08 -12.91
C SER A 17 49.09 22.79 -13.88
N LEU A 18 48.85 21.51 -14.20
CA LEU A 18 47.57 21.06 -14.75
C LEU A 18 47.22 19.69 -14.20
N SER A 19 46.78 19.69 -12.94
CA SER A 19 46.01 18.61 -12.34
C SER A 19 44.92 19.26 -11.49
N ILE A 20 44.00 19.93 -12.19
CA ILE A 20 42.77 20.50 -11.61
C ILE A 20 41.62 19.64 -12.12
N ALA A 21 40.95 18.98 -11.18
CA ALA A 21 39.58 18.49 -11.23
C ALA A 21 39.15 17.66 -12.45
N ALA A 22 39.43 16.36 -12.42
CA ALA A 22 38.73 15.37 -13.26
C ALA A 22 38.30 14.14 -12.42
N PHE A 23 37.75 14.37 -11.23
CA PHE A 23 37.01 13.35 -10.48
C PHE A 23 35.75 13.98 -9.89
N SER A 24 34.61 13.29 -10.12
CA SER A 24 33.23 13.62 -9.74
C SER A 24 32.41 14.48 -10.73
N GLN A 25 32.24 14.00 -11.97
CA GLN A 25 30.88 14.02 -12.52
C GLN A 25 30.19 12.75 -12.00
N SER A 26 29.51 12.85 -10.84
CA SER A 26 28.44 11.90 -10.60
C SER A 26 27.39 12.21 -11.66
N GLU A 27 27.22 11.30 -12.62
CA GLU A 27 26.12 11.40 -13.58
C GLU A 27 24.81 11.43 -12.78
N ARG A 28 24.17 12.60 -12.77
CA ARG A 28 22.93 12.82 -12.02
C ARG A 28 21.78 12.32 -12.88
N LEU A 29 21.28 11.12 -12.56
CA LEU A 29 20.08 10.57 -13.18
C LEU A 29 18.88 11.50 -13.08
N TRP A 30 18.75 12.21 -11.96
CA TRP A 30 17.61 13.06 -11.64
C TRP A 30 18.08 14.46 -11.26
N SER A 31 17.40 15.48 -11.79
CA SER A 31 17.62 16.89 -11.45
C SER A 31 16.30 17.55 -11.07
N PRO A 32 16.19 18.23 -9.91
CA PRO A 32 14.98 18.99 -9.58
C PRO A 32 14.71 20.05 -10.65
N VAL A 33 13.44 20.18 -11.06
CA VAL A 33 12.99 21.19 -12.02
C VAL A 33 11.80 21.94 -11.44
N ASN A 34 11.68 23.24 -11.70
CA ASN A 34 10.48 23.98 -11.28
C ASN A 34 9.33 23.65 -12.23
N GLU A 35 8.15 23.36 -11.70
CA GLU A 35 6.96 23.02 -12.51
C GLU A 35 6.66 24.04 -13.62
N ASN A 36 6.84 25.34 -13.34
CA ASN A 36 6.60 26.41 -14.32
C ASN A 36 7.56 26.38 -15.53
N GLN A 37 8.62 25.57 -15.47
CA GLN A 37 9.60 25.37 -16.54
C GLN A 37 9.30 24.12 -17.37
N ILE A 38 8.40 23.25 -16.91
CA ILE A 38 8.03 22.02 -17.60
C ILE A 38 7.02 22.34 -18.70
N PRO A 39 7.33 22.09 -19.99
CA PRO A 39 6.36 22.27 -21.06
C PRO A 39 5.20 21.27 -20.90
N LEU A 40 3.97 21.78 -20.81
CA LEU A 40 2.80 20.92 -20.80
C LEU A 40 2.49 20.45 -22.23
N SER A 41 3.07 19.31 -22.62
CA SER A 41 2.90 18.69 -23.93
C SER A 41 1.68 17.78 -24.05
N GLY A 42 0.98 17.52 -22.95
CA GLY A 42 -0.16 16.60 -22.88
C GLY A 42 -1.04 16.81 -21.66
N ILE A 43 -1.98 15.88 -21.45
CA ILE A 43 -2.91 15.93 -20.32
C ILE A 43 -2.20 15.45 -19.05
N ARG A 44 -2.42 16.16 -17.93
CA ARG A 44 -2.03 15.68 -16.61
C ARG A 44 -3.06 14.68 -16.10
N GLU A 45 -2.67 13.40 -16.10
CA GLU A 45 -3.52 12.30 -15.62
C GLU A 45 -3.51 12.20 -14.09
N ILE A 46 -2.43 12.65 -13.46
CA ILE A 46 -2.19 12.58 -12.02
C ILE A 46 -1.83 13.98 -11.49
N ILE A 47 -2.65 14.50 -10.59
CA ILE A 47 -2.46 15.80 -9.94
C ILE A 47 -2.58 15.66 -8.42
N PRO A 48 -1.49 15.29 -7.73
CA PRO A 48 -1.49 15.25 -6.27
C PRO A 48 -1.57 16.65 -5.68
N GLN A 49 -2.07 16.77 -4.45
CA GLN A 49 -2.10 18.02 -3.69
C GLN A 49 -0.70 18.46 -3.25
N LYS A 50 0.24 17.52 -3.11
CA LYS A 50 1.66 17.74 -2.86
C LYS A 50 2.49 16.76 -3.68
N TYR A 51 3.50 17.26 -4.37
CA TYR A 51 4.45 16.49 -5.15
C TYR A 51 5.71 17.34 -5.40
N LEU A 52 6.78 16.68 -5.83
CA LEU A 52 7.98 17.33 -6.34
C LEU A 52 8.19 16.95 -7.81
N THR A 53 8.87 17.80 -8.56
CA THR A 53 9.13 17.64 -10.00
C THR A 53 10.61 17.47 -10.29
N TYR A 54 10.93 16.49 -11.15
CA TYR A 54 12.31 16.15 -11.54
C TYR A 54 12.40 15.89 -13.03
N GLU A 55 13.49 16.35 -13.65
CA GLU A 55 13.93 15.93 -14.97
C GLU A 55 14.83 14.67 -14.83
N VAL A 56 14.69 13.72 -15.75
CA VAL A 56 15.47 12.48 -15.78
C VAL A 56 16.36 12.38 -17.02
N ASN A 57 17.57 11.87 -16.85
CA ASN A 57 18.37 11.37 -17.96
C ASN A 57 17.89 9.95 -18.34
N MET A 58 16.84 9.87 -19.16
CA MET A 58 16.20 8.59 -19.51
C MET A 58 17.14 7.60 -20.19
N ASN A 59 18.08 8.08 -21.02
CA ASN A 59 19.03 7.21 -21.71
C ASN A 59 19.99 6.54 -20.73
N GLU A 60 20.48 7.29 -19.75
CA GLU A 60 21.36 6.76 -18.71
C GLU A 60 20.61 5.86 -17.74
N LEU A 61 19.37 6.22 -17.34
CA LEU A 61 18.52 5.38 -16.51
C LEU A 61 18.25 4.03 -17.17
N ARG A 62 17.83 4.02 -18.44
CA ARG A 62 17.64 2.79 -19.23
C ARG A 62 18.92 1.97 -19.30
N SER A 63 20.04 2.60 -19.62
CA SER A 63 21.33 1.92 -19.74
C SER A 63 21.74 1.26 -18.43
N LYS A 64 21.53 1.92 -17.28
CA LYS A 64 21.79 1.35 -15.96
C LYS A 64 20.86 0.20 -15.64
N LEU A 65 19.54 0.36 -15.84
CA LEU A 65 18.55 -0.68 -15.57
C LEU A 65 18.79 -1.96 -16.38
N LEU A 66 19.24 -1.84 -17.64
CA LEU A 66 19.60 -3.00 -18.47
C LEU A 66 20.79 -3.82 -17.94
N THR A 67 21.56 -3.27 -16.99
CA THR A 67 22.64 -4.02 -16.31
C THR A 67 22.16 -4.78 -15.08
N ALA A 68 20.89 -4.60 -14.66
CA ALA A 68 20.34 -5.29 -13.51
C ALA A 68 20.35 -6.82 -13.77
N PRO A 69 20.88 -7.63 -12.85
CA PRO A 69 20.84 -9.07 -13.00
C PRO A 69 19.40 -9.59 -12.84
N SER A 70 19.12 -10.77 -13.39
CA SER A 70 17.84 -11.43 -13.17
C SER A 70 17.67 -11.79 -11.69
N GLU A 71 16.48 -11.55 -11.14
CA GLU A 71 16.11 -11.95 -9.78
C GLU A 71 16.22 -13.47 -9.56
N SER A 72 16.14 -14.26 -10.63
CA SER A 72 16.30 -15.73 -10.58
C SER A 72 17.73 -16.18 -10.33
N GLN A 73 18.70 -15.29 -10.53
CA GLN A 73 20.13 -15.57 -10.43
C GLN A 73 20.78 -14.86 -9.23
N VAL A 74 20.31 -13.65 -8.91
CA VAL A 74 20.91 -12.79 -7.88
C VAL A 74 19.82 -12.31 -6.92
N ASN A 75 20.02 -12.56 -5.63
CA ASN A 75 19.20 -11.94 -4.60
C ASN A 75 19.39 -10.41 -4.64
N ILE A 76 18.30 -9.66 -4.58
CA ILE A 76 18.31 -8.21 -4.68
C ILE A 76 19.26 -7.51 -3.70
N THR A 77 19.47 -8.05 -2.50
CA THR A 77 20.40 -7.50 -1.51
C THR A 77 21.86 -7.62 -1.94
N ALA A 78 22.17 -8.56 -2.84
CA ALA A 78 23.49 -8.78 -3.42
C ALA A 78 23.67 -8.14 -4.80
N SER A 79 22.63 -7.50 -5.36
CA SER A 79 22.73 -6.87 -6.67
C SER A 79 23.73 -5.69 -6.66
N ALA A 80 24.61 -5.68 -7.65
CA ALA A 80 25.55 -4.59 -7.91
C ALA A 80 24.92 -3.43 -8.71
N CYS A 81 23.75 -3.64 -9.31
CA CYS A 81 23.03 -2.59 -10.01
C CYS A 81 22.34 -1.68 -8.98
N ILE A 82 22.79 -0.43 -8.90
CA ILE A 82 22.24 0.58 -7.99
C ILE A 82 21.80 1.80 -8.78
N ILE A 83 20.59 2.29 -8.49
CA ILE A 83 20.05 3.55 -9.00
C ILE A 83 19.68 4.47 -7.86
N SER A 84 19.56 5.76 -8.14
CA SER A 84 18.94 6.73 -7.23
C SER A 84 17.55 7.11 -7.75
N LEU A 85 16.59 7.29 -6.84
CA LEU A 85 15.22 7.70 -7.15
C LEU A 85 14.83 8.94 -6.33
N PRO A 86 14.08 9.90 -6.92
CA PRO A 86 13.58 11.07 -6.20
C PRO A 86 12.43 10.70 -5.29
N MET A 87 12.60 11.00 -4.00
CA MET A 87 11.59 10.79 -2.97
C MET A 87 10.78 12.08 -2.71
N PRO A 88 9.52 12.01 -2.24
CA PRO A 88 8.69 13.19 -2.02
C PRO A 88 9.21 14.15 -0.93
N ASN A 89 10.16 13.71 -0.11
CA ASN A 89 10.85 14.52 0.88
C ASN A 89 11.99 15.38 0.28
N GLY A 90 12.26 15.28 -1.02
CA GLY A 90 13.29 16.02 -1.74
C GLY A 90 14.65 15.33 -1.81
N GLN A 91 14.82 14.19 -1.15
CA GLN A 91 16.05 13.40 -1.17
C GLN A 91 16.08 12.47 -2.40
N LEU A 92 17.30 12.18 -2.89
CA LEU A 92 17.53 11.06 -3.79
C LEU A 92 17.91 9.84 -2.94
N ALA A 93 17.08 8.81 -2.94
CA ALA A 93 17.34 7.57 -2.20
C ALA A 93 17.91 6.49 -3.13
N SER A 94 18.86 5.71 -2.62
CA SER A 94 19.56 4.67 -3.37
C SER A 94 18.87 3.32 -3.24
N PHE A 95 18.79 2.59 -4.35
CA PHE A 95 18.12 1.29 -4.44
C PHE A 95 18.97 0.27 -5.20
N ARG A 96 19.05 -0.95 -4.66
CA ARG A 96 19.51 -2.11 -5.42
C ARG A 96 18.39 -2.59 -6.33
N VAL A 97 18.75 -3.02 -7.55
CA VAL A 97 17.81 -3.37 -8.61
C VAL A 97 18.07 -4.78 -9.12
N VAL A 98 17.00 -5.54 -9.36
CA VAL A 98 17.02 -6.78 -10.14
C VAL A 98 15.95 -6.74 -11.21
N GLU A 99 16.20 -7.34 -12.37
CA GLU A 99 15.17 -7.57 -13.38
C GLU A 99 14.19 -8.61 -12.84
N ALA A 100 12.90 -8.24 -12.82
CA ALA A 100 11.81 -9.05 -12.26
C ALA A 100 10.67 -9.11 -13.28
N PRO A 101 10.77 -9.97 -14.30
CA PRO A 101 9.82 -10.00 -15.41
C PRO A 101 8.43 -10.49 -14.96
N ILE A 102 7.39 -9.81 -15.45
CA ILE A 102 5.99 -10.21 -15.27
C ILE A 102 5.33 -10.69 -16.57
N MET A 103 6.12 -10.87 -17.63
CA MET A 103 5.68 -11.43 -18.91
C MET A 103 6.33 -12.78 -19.11
N GLU A 104 5.58 -13.75 -19.66
CA GLU A 104 6.17 -14.99 -20.15
C GLU A 104 7.21 -14.69 -21.24
N GLU A 105 8.22 -15.56 -21.36
CA GLU A 105 9.40 -15.36 -22.21
C GLU A 105 9.04 -14.97 -23.65
N GLY A 106 8.04 -15.62 -24.26
CA GLY A 106 7.59 -15.32 -25.62
C GLY A 106 7.09 -13.89 -25.80
N LEU A 107 6.35 -13.37 -24.82
CA LEU A 107 5.84 -12.00 -24.84
C LEU A 107 6.96 -10.99 -24.57
N ALA A 108 7.82 -11.26 -23.57
CA ALA A 108 8.96 -10.42 -23.24
C ALA A 108 9.95 -10.28 -24.41
N ASN A 109 10.19 -11.36 -25.17
CA ASN A 109 11.04 -11.35 -26.36
C ASN A 109 10.42 -10.58 -27.53
N ALA A 110 9.09 -10.58 -27.66
CA ALA A 110 8.39 -9.82 -28.69
C ALA A 110 8.34 -8.31 -28.39
N TYR A 111 8.40 -7.92 -27.11
CA TYR A 111 8.36 -6.52 -26.67
C TYR A 111 9.54 -6.17 -25.73
N PRO A 112 10.79 -6.24 -26.22
CA PRO A 112 11.99 -6.13 -25.39
C PRO A 112 12.20 -4.75 -24.75
N ASN A 113 11.48 -3.72 -25.23
CA ASN A 113 11.52 -2.36 -24.69
C ASN A 113 10.66 -2.19 -23.43
N ILE A 114 9.81 -3.18 -23.10
CA ILE A 114 8.96 -3.18 -21.91
C ILE A 114 9.64 -4.06 -20.86
N LYS A 115 10.16 -3.44 -19.80
CA LYS A 115 10.94 -4.12 -18.76
C LYS A 115 10.43 -3.77 -17.36
N THR A 116 10.41 -4.76 -16.48
CA THR A 116 10.00 -4.62 -15.08
C THR A 116 11.12 -5.04 -14.13
N TYR A 117 11.19 -4.37 -12.99
CA TYR A 117 12.25 -4.54 -12.00
C TYR A 117 11.69 -4.52 -10.59
N SER A 118 12.36 -5.19 -9.68
CA SER A 118 12.15 -5.05 -8.24
C SER A 118 13.31 -4.25 -7.63
N VAL A 119 13.00 -3.47 -6.60
CA VAL A 119 13.98 -2.66 -5.86
C VAL A 119 13.95 -2.86 -4.35
N LYS A 120 15.13 -2.74 -3.72
CA LYS A 120 15.33 -2.71 -2.26
C LYS A 120 16.15 -1.48 -1.89
N GLY A 121 15.65 -0.68 -0.95
CA GLY A 121 16.31 0.51 -0.47
C GLY A 121 17.63 0.21 0.24
N ILE A 122 18.60 1.11 0.04
CA ILE A 122 19.90 1.09 0.74
C ILE A 122 19.86 2.07 1.90
N ASP A 123 19.33 3.27 1.66
CA ASP A 123 19.27 4.35 2.64
C ASP A 123 18.08 4.19 3.60
N ASP A 124 16.96 3.66 3.11
CA ASP A 124 15.84 3.16 3.90
C ASP A 124 15.73 1.64 3.71
N VAL A 125 16.03 0.89 4.77
CA VAL A 125 16.02 -0.58 4.74
C VAL A 125 14.61 -1.16 4.68
N PHE A 126 13.56 -0.39 4.99
CA PHE A 126 12.18 -0.83 4.87
C PHE A 126 11.62 -0.63 3.46
N ALA A 127 12.25 0.22 2.64
CA ALA A 127 11.76 0.54 1.32
C ALA A 127 11.96 -0.64 0.33
N THR A 128 10.87 -1.06 -0.31
CA THR A 128 10.89 -1.98 -1.46
C THR A 128 9.93 -1.54 -2.53
N GLY A 129 10.12 -1.97 -3.77
CA GLY A 129 9.30 -1.43 -4.85
C GLY A 129 9.34 -2.20 -6.15
N LYS A 130 8.46 -1.76 -7.05
CA LYS A 130 8.35 -2.22 -8.43
C LYS A 130 8.59 -1.05 -9.36
N LEU A 131 9.44 -1.25 -10.36
CA LEU A 131 9.75 -0.28 -11.40
C LEU A 131 9.40 -0.86 -12.76
N ASP A 132 9.06 0.00 -13.70
CA ASP A 132 9.04 -0.37 -15.10
C ASP A 132 9.65 0.73 -15.99
N VAL A 133 10.11 0.31 -17.16
CA VAL A 133 10.44 1.20 -18.27
C VAL A 133 9.78 0.65 -19.52
N ASN A 134 9.01 1.49 -20.20
CA ASN A 134 8.23 1.10 -21.37
C ASN A 134 8.07 2.27 -22.36
N ASP A 135 7.13 2.15 -23.31
CA ASP A 135 6.87 3.16 -24.35
C ASP A 135 6.43 4.53 -23.79
N PHE A 136 6.00 4.58 -22.51
CA PHE A 136 5.55 5.78 -21.82
C PHE A 136 6.55 6.34 -20.80
N GLY A 137 7.78 5.82 -20.78
CA GLY A 137 8.84 6.29 -19.89
C GLY A 137 9.04 5.35 -18.70
N PHE A 138 9.34 5.92 -17.55
CA PHE A 138 9.65 5.21 -16.31
C PHE A 138 8.50 5.33 -15.30
N HIS A 139 8.11 4.25 -14.63
CA HIS A 139 7.20 4.35 -13.50
C HIS A 139 7.76 3.60 -12.30
N ALA A 140 7.47 4.11 -11.11
CA ALA A 140 7.85 3.46 -9.85
C ALA A 140 6.66 3.43 -8.89
N MET A 141 6.56 2.33 -8.15
CA MET A 141 5.83 2.25 -6.89
C MET A 141 6.80 1.76 -5.82
N ILE A 142 7.11 2.63 -4.85
CA ILE A 142 7.96 2.32 -3.71
C ILE A 142 7.08 2.26 -2.47
N ARG A 143 7.12 1.13 -1.77
CA ARG A 143 6.46 0.91 -0.48
C ARG A 143 7.46 1.23 0.62
N GLY A 144 7.01 1.94 1.65
CA GLY A 144 7.82 2.31 2.79
C GLY A 144 6.97 2.66 4.00
N THR A 145 7.62 3.03 5.09
CA THR A 145 6.96 3.27 6.39
C THR A 145 6.17 4.57 6.43
N ASP A 146 6.51 5.52 5.57
CA ASP A 146 5.81 6.80 5.43
C ASP A 146 4.63 6.74 4.44
N GLY A 147 4.35 5.56 3.88
CA GLY A 147 3.35 5.35 2.84
C GLY A 147 3.95 4.96 1.50
N ASN A 148 3.09 4.69 0.53
CA ASN A 148 3.52 4.38 -0.83
C ASN A 148 3.87 5.66 -1.59
N VAL A 149 4.98 5.60 -2.31
CA VAL A 149 5.50 6.64 -3.18
C VAL A 149 5.34 6.21 -4.63
N PHE A 150 4.88 7.15 -5.44
CA PHE A 150 4.75 6.97 -6.87
C PHE A 150 5.64 7.95 -7.61
N ILE A 151 6.33 7.44 -8.63
CA ILE A 151 7.09 8.25 -9.58
C ILE A 151 6.48 7.99 -10.95
N ASP A 152 5.91 9.03 -11.55
CA ASP A 152 5.17 8.95 -12.80
C ASP A 152 5.53 10.13 -13.70
N PRO A 153 5.42 9.97 -15.03
CA PRO A 153 5.52 11.08 -15.97
C PRO A 153 4.66 12.28 -15.57
N PHE A 154 5.20 13.49 -15.70
CA PHE A 154 4.51 14.72 -15.30
C PHE A 154 3.17 14.91 -16.05
N CYS A 155 3.15 14.56 -17.33
CA CYS A 155 1.95 14.53 -18.15
C CYS A 155 2.09 13.50 -19.28
N ARG A 156 0.98 13.15 -19.90
CA ARG A 156 0.95 12.19 -21.00
C ARG A 156 1.91 12.59 -22.12
N GLY A 157 2.74 11.64 -22.56
CA GLY A 157 3.72 11.83 -23.63
C GLY A 157 4.99 12.57 -23.22
N ASN A 158 5.08 13.07 -21.98
CA ASN A 158 6.33 13.55 -21.43
C ASN A 158 7.15 12.35 -20.91
N GLN A 159 8.37 12.17 -21.38
CA GLN A 159 9.28 11.11 -20.90
C GLN A 159 10.52 11.66 -20.20
N SER A 160 10.62 12.99 -20.07
CA SER A 160 11.77 13.71 -19.50
C SER A 160 11.48 14.23 -18.11
N ASP A 161 10.26 14.65 -17.82
CA ASP A 161 9.87 15.23 -16.53
C ASP A 161 8.88 14.33 -15.78
N TYR A 162 9.07 14.22 -14.47
CA TYR A 162 8.36 13.31 -13.58
C TYR A 162 7.88 14.03 -12.35
N ILE A 163 6.79 13.51 -11.76
CA ILE A 163 6.35 13.83 -10.41
C ILE A 163 6.72 12.70 -9.46
N THR A 164 7.06 13.04 -8.22
CA THR A 164 7.16 12.10 -7.10
C THR A 164 6.24 12.55 -5.96
N TYR A 165 5.42 11.63 -5.44
CA TYR A 165 4.39 11.94 -4.45
C TYR A 165 4.00 10.74 -3.59
N TYR A 166 3.41 11.00 -2.42
CA TYR A 166 2.77 9.97 -1.59
C TYR A 166 1.32 9.75 -2.00
N THR A 167 0.81 8.51 -1.95
CA THR A 167 -0.61 8.18 -2.23
C THR A 167 -1.58 9.05 -1.44
N HIS A 168 -1.28 9.35 -0.16
CA HIS A 168 -2.17 10.16 0.69
C HIS A 168 -2.27 11.63 0.25
N ASP A 169 -1.30 12.12 -0.53
CA ASP A 169 -1.33 13.47 -1.10
C ASP A 169 -2.14 13.52 -2.41
N PHE A 170 -2.50 12.36 -2.99
CA PHE A 170 -3.40 12.32 -4.14
C PHE A 170 -4.87 12.32 -3.71
N LYS A 171 -5.70 13.06 -4.43
CA LYS A 171 -7.15 13.04 -4.25
C LYS A 171 -7.81 12.77 -5.59
N LYS A 172 -8.56 11.67 -5.70
CA LYS A 172 -9.34 11.35 -6.90
C LYS A 172 -10.33 12.49 -7.19
N ASP A 173 -10.46 12.82 -8.46
CA ASP A 173 -11.53 13.69 -8.94
C ASP A 173 -12.88 12.96 -8.75
N PRO A 174 -13.84 13.51 -8.00
CA PRO A 174 -15.17 12.92 -7.85
C PRO A 174 -15.87 12.68 -9.20
N ALA A 175 -15.55 13.43 -10.25
CA ALA A 175 -16.11 13.23 -11.59
C ALA A 175 -15.61 11.95 -12.29
N HIS A 176 -14.48 11.39 -11.82
CA HIS A 176 -13.86 10.19 -12.38
C HIS A 176 -13.96 8.98 -11.44
N MET A 177 -14.60 9.13 -10.28
CA MET A 177 -14.93 8.00 -9.41
C MET A 177 -16.14 7.27 -9.99
N LEU A 178 -16.01 5.97 -10.27
CA LEU A 178 -17.13 5.12 -10.63
C LEU A 178 -17.57 4.29 -9.43
N PRO A 179 -18.88 4.09 -9.22
CA PRO A 179 -19.34 3.07 -8.29
C PRO A 179 -18.85 1.69 -8.74
N GLU A 180 -18.47 0.86 -7.78
CA GLU A 180 -18.19 -0.54 -8.03
C GLU A 180 -19.50 -1.33 -8.04
N ALA A 181 -19.64 -2.21 -9.04
CA ALA A 181 -20.80 -3.08 -9.16
C ALA A 181 -20.75 -4.25 -8.16
N GLY A 182 -19.56 -4.54 -7.61
CA GLY A 182 -19.38 -5.41 -6.45
C GLY A 182 -18.80 -6.77 -6.78
N VAL A 183 -19.31 -7.81 -6.11
CA VAL A 183 -18.81 -9.18 -6.24
C VAL A 183 -19.94 -10.17 -6.51
N LEU A 184 -19.71 -11.07 -7.47
CA LEU A 184 -20.60 -12.19 -7.76
C LEU A 184 -20.20 -13.44 -6.97
N GLU A 185 -21.20 -14.18 -6.50
CA GLU A 185 -20.98 -15.48 -5.87
C GLU A 185 -20.59 -16.53 -6.92
N ASN A 186 -19.60 -17.35 -6.58
CA ASN A 186 -19.16 -18.46 -7.40
C ASN A 186 -19.69 -19.78 -6.82
N PRO A 187 -20.55 -20.52 -7.53
CA PRO A 187 -21.03 -21.83 -7.08
C PRO A 187 -19.93 -22.87 -6.85
N GLU A 188 -18.77 -22.73 -7.51
CA GLU A 188 -17.60 -23.61 -7.32
C GLU A 188 -16.78 -23.25 -6.07
N TYR A 189 -17.05 -22.10 -5.46
CA TYR A 189 -16.35 -21.60 -4.29
C TYR A 189 -17.30 -21.51 -3.10
N THR A 190 -17.16 -22.46 -2.18
CA THR A 190 -18.09 -22.64 -1.04
C THR A 190 -17.98 -21.55 0.04
N ALA A 191 -17.07 -20.58 -0.09
CA ALA A 191 -16.87 -19.48 0.86
C ALA A 191 -17.51 -18.15 0.39
N GLY A 192 -18.67 -18.21 -0.26
CA GLY A 192 -19.50 -17.03 -0.53
C GLY A 192 -20.17 -16.50 0.74
N LYS A 193 -20.00 -15.20 1.05
CA LYS A 193 -20.70 -14.30 2.01
C LYS A 193 -21.13 -14.78 3.42
N SER A 194 -20.98 -16.06 3.75
CA SER A 194 -21.75 -16.72 4.83
C SER A 194 -20.92 -16.95 6.09
N SER A 195 -19.59 -16.95 6.00
CA SER A 195 -18.68 -17.09 7.14
C SER A 195 -17.28 -16.56 6.82
N SER A 196 -16.61 -15.95 7.81
CA SER A 196 -15.21 -15.56 7.70
C SER A 196 -14.32 -16.80 7.54
N ALA A 197 -13.29 -16.72 6.71
CA ALA A 197 -12.30 -17.78 6.57
C ALA A 197 -11.59 -18.09 7.91
N PRO A 198 -11.12 -19.34 8.14
CA PRO A 198 -10.26 -19.65 9.26
C PRO A 198 -8.91 -18.90 9.14
N PRO A 199 -8.17 -18.72 10.26
CA PRO A 199 -6.84 -18.11 10.20
C PRO A 199 -5.92 -18.86 9.23
N ALA A 200 -5.26 -18.15 8.31
CA ALA A 200 -4.41 -18.77 7.30
C ALA A 200 -2.98 -19.06 7.81
N THR A 201 -2.25 -19.90 7.07
CA THR A 201 -0.81 -20.13 7.32
C THR A 201 0.01 -18.87 7.04
N CYS A 202 1.18 -18.76 7.67
CA CYS A 202 2.18 -17.76 7.29
C CYS A 202 2.74 -18.07 5.89
N VAL A 203 3.10 -17.02 5.14
CA VAL A 203 3.59 -17.09 3.74
C VAL A 203 5.00 -16.52 3.63
N GLY A 204 5.66 -16.74 2.50
CA GLY A 204 7.00 -16.20 2.22
C GLY A 204 7.94 -17.24 1.63
N ALA A 205 7.91 -18.48 2.13
CA ALA A 205 8.79 -19.55 1.66
C ALA A 205 8.59 -19.98 0.21
N ASN A 206 7.40 -19.72 -0.33
CA ASN A 206 7.07 -20.00 -1.72
C ASN A 206 6.33 -18.82 -2.34
N LEU A 207 6.70 -18.48 -3.56
CA LEU A 207 5.97 -17.55 -4.43
C LEU A 207 5.08 -18.36 -5.38
N ARG A 208 3.80 -18.01 -5.44
CA ARG A 208 2.82 -18.63 -6.34
C ARG A 208 2.66 -17.78 -7.59
N ARG A 209 3.04 -18.33 -8.74
CA ARG A 209 2.91 -17.68 -10.05
C ARG A 209 1.65 -18.17 -10.76
N TYR A 210 0.85 -17.23 -11.25
CA TYR A 210 -0.36 -17.50 -12.03
C TYR A 210 -0.22 -16.86 -13.41
N ARG A 211 -0.57 -17.61 -14.45
CA ARG A 211 -0.66 -17.09 -15.82
C ARG A 211 -1.87 -16.18 -15.94
N LEU A 212 -1.64 -14.91 -16.18
CA LEU A 212 -2.64 -13.87 -16.32
C LEU A 212 -2.89 -13.59 -17.79
N ALA A 213 -4.17 -13.59 -18.18
CA ALA A 213 -4.63 -13.01 -19.44
C ALA A 213 -5.35 -11.69 -19.16
N VAL A 214 -4.88 -10.58 -19.74
CA VAL A 214 -5.54 -9.28 -19.64
C VAL A 214 -6.09 -8.88 -21.00
N ALA A 215 -7.42 -8.89 -21.11
CA ALA A 215 -8.08 -8.29 -22.25
C ALA A 215 -8.33 -6.79 -22.00
N CYS A 216 -8.52 -6.01 -23.05
CA CYS A 216 -8.97 -4.63 -22.90
C CYS A 216 -9.95 -4.22 -23.98
N THR A 217 -10.90 -3.34 -23.64
CA THR A 217 -11.76 -2.71 -24.65
C THR A 217 -10.98 -1.74 -25.52
N GLY A 218 -11.51 -1.44 -26.71
CA GLY A 218 -10.99 -0.41 -27.60
C GLY A 218 -11.01 0.98 -26.95
N GLU A 219 -12.04 1.25 -26.14
CA GLU A 219 -12.12 2.49 -25.36
C GLU A 219 -11.02 2.58 -24.32
N TYR A 220 -10.72 1.48 -23.61
CA TYR A 220 -9.58 1.45 -22.68
C TYR A 220 -8.28 1.73 -23.42
N ALA A 221 -8.04 1.05 -24.55
CA ALA A 221 -6.83 1.23 -25.32
C ALA A 221 -6.60 2.70 -25.70
N VAL A 222 -7.65 3.38 -26.18
CA VAL A 222 -7.58 4.82 -26.53
C VAL A 222 -7.41 5.68 -25.28
N ALA A 223 -8.16 5.43 -24.21
CA ALA A 223 -8.13 6.24 -23.00
C ALA A 223 -6.81 6.16 -22.24
N ALA A 224 -6.30 4.93 -22.03
CA ALA A 224 -5.10 4.66 -21.25
C ALA A 224 -3.83 5.11 -21.98
N THR A 225 -3.77 4.95 -23.30
CA THR A 225 -2.60 5.36 -24.10
C THR A 225 -2.68 6.83 -24.53
N GLY A 226 -3.90 7.36 -24.67
CA GLY A 226 -4.19 8.67 -25.22
C GLY A 226 -3.98 8.83 -26.71
N PHE A 227 -3.79 7.74 -27.44
CA PHE A 227 -3.74 7.76 -28.90
C PHE A 227 -5.09 7.34 -29.47
N ALA A 228 -5.52 7.98 -30.55
CA ALA A 228 -6.74 7.58 -31.26
C ALA A 228 -6.61 6.18 -31.91
N ASN A 229 -5.38 5.78 -32.25
CA ASN A 229 -5.06 4.48 -32.87
C ASN A 229 -3.80 3.89 -32.21
N PRO A 230 -3.90 3.38 -30.98
CA PRO A 230 -2.77 2.82 -30.27
C PRO A 230 -2.27 1.52 -30.91
N THR A 231 -0.97 1.29 -30.81
CA THR A 231 -0.36 0.00 -31.14
C THR A 231 -0.52 -0.99 -29.98
N LYS A 232 -0.42 -2.29 -30.26
CA LYS A 232 -0.42 -3.32 -29.21
C LYS A 232 0.72 -3.13 -28.18
N SER A 233 1.88 -2.62 -28.59
CA SER A 233 3.00 -2.29 -27.69
C SER A 233 2.62 -1.20 -26.68
N GLN A 234 1.94 -0.15 -27.15
CA GLN A 234 1.49 0.94 -26.29
C GLN A 234 0.41 0.48 -25.30
N ILE A 235 -0.53 -0.35 -25.74
CA ILE A 235 -1.56 -0.92 -24.86
C ILE A 235 -0.90 -1.83 -23.81
N LEU A 236 -0.02 -2.73 -24.25
CA LEU A 236 0.72 -3.63 -23.38
C LEU A 236 1.57 -2.89 -22.36
N SER A 237 2.17 -1.75 -22.73
CA SER A 237 2.94 -0.91 -21.80
C SER A 237 2.09 -0.45 -20.61
N LYS A 238 0.84 -0.03 -20.85
CA LYS A 238 -0.09 0.39 -19.79
C LYS A 238 -0.56 -0.79 -18.94
N VAL A 239 -0.88 -1.92 -19.57
CA VAL A 239 -1.22 -3.17 -18.87
C VAL A 239 -0.08 -3.61 -17.95
N VAL A 240 1.17 -3.57 -18.44
CA VAL A 240 2.36 -3.94 -17.67
C VAL A 240 2.55 -3.02 -16.47
N THR A 241 2.39 -1.71 -16.60
CA THR A 241 2.49 -0.79 -15.46
C THR A 241 1.49 -1.14 -14.37
N SER A 242 0.22 -1.39 -14.74
CA SER A 242 -0.83 -1.77 -13.78
C SER A 242 -0.52 -3.10 -13.10
N VAL A 243 -0.22 -4.16 -13.87
CA VAL A 243 0.06 -5.50 -13.31
C VAL A 243 1.32 -5.48 -12.44
N ASN A 244 2.36 -4.74 -12.82
CA ASN A 244 3.59 -4.64 -12.04
C ASN A 244 3.34 -4.00 -10.66
N ARG A 245 2.44 -3.01 -10.57
CA ARG A 245 2.02 -2.39 -9.30
C ARG A 245 1.19 -3.34 -8.45
N VAL A 246 0.26 -4.07 -9.07
CA VAL A 246 -0.53 -5.12 -8.40
C VAL A 246 0.40 -6.19 -7.81
N ASP A 247 1.37 -6.68 -8.59
CA ASP A 247 2.37 -7.63 -8.10
C ASP A 247 3.19 -7.08 -6.93
N GLY A 248 3.49 -5.77 -6.92
CA GLY A 248 4.17 -5.12 -5.78
C GLY A 248 3.41 -5.27 -4.45
N VAL A 249 2.08 -5.33 -4.49
CA VAL A 249 1.27 -5.66 -3.33
C VAL A 249 1.25 -7.17 -3.10
N TYR A 250 0.87 -7.93 -4.13
CA TYR A 250 0.55 -9.35 -4.00
C TYR A 250 1.75 -10.19 -3.60
N GLU A 251 2.94 -9.86 -4.12
CA GLU A 251 4.17 -10.56 -3.77
C GLU A 251 4.52 -10.38 -2.30
N THR A 252 4.24 -9.20 -1.75
CA THR A 252 4.67 -8.83 -0.39
C THR A 252 3.66 -9.22 0.70
N ASP A 253 2.36 -9.18 0.40
CA ASP A 253 1.32 -9.46 1.40
C ASP A 253 0.82 -10.91 1.35
N VAL A 254 0.79 -11.55 0.17
CA VAL A 254 0.20 -12.90 0.00
C VAL A 254 1.07 -13.87 -0.82
N ALA A 255 2.30 -13.48 -1.14
CA ALA A 255 3.27 -14.26 -1.92
C ALA A 255 2.71 -14.79 -3.26
N VAL A 256 2.00 -13.92 -3.99
CA VAL A 256 1.45 -14.19 -5.33
C VAL A 256 2.12 -13.29 -6.37
N ARG A 257 2.35 -13.82 -7.58
CA ARG A 257 2.77 -13.07 -8.76
C ARG A 257 1.91 -13.43 -9.98
N LEU A 258 1.58 -12.42 -10.76
CA LEU A 258 0.84 -12.53 -12.01
C LEU A 258 1.81 -12.47 -13.20
N MET A 259 1.71 -13.43 -14.11
CA MET A 259 2.57 -13.55 -15.29
C MET A 259 1.73 -13.40 -16.55
N LEU A 260 1.83 -12.29 -17.28
CA LEU A 260 1.15 -12.09 -18.55
C LEU A 260 1.54 -13.20 -19.56
N VAL A 261 0.52 -13.87 -20.11
CA VAL A 261 0.71 -15.02 -21.01
C VAL A 261 1.39 -14.66 -22.32
N ALA A 262 2.13 -15.59 -22.91
CA ALA A 262 2.94 -15.34 -24.11
C ALA A 262 2.16 -14.75 -25.29
N ASN A 263 0.87 -15.06 -25.42
CA ASN A 263 -0.01 -14.59 -26.48
C ASN A 263 -1.01 -13.50 -26.05
N ASP A 264 -0.82 -12.85 -24.90
CA ASP A 264 -1.78 -11.89 -24.31
C ASP A 264 -2.25 -10.80 -25.28
N THR A 265 -1.36 -10.36 -26.18
CA THR A 265 -1.67 -9.31 -27.15
C THR A 265 -2.79 -9.63 -28.14
N VAL A 266 -3.24 -10.89 -28.25
CA VAL A 266 -4.40 -11.25 -29.09
C VAL A 266 -5.74 -10.77 -28.52
N VAL A 267 -5.80 -10.44 -27.23
CA VAL A 267 -6.99 -9.87 -26.56
C VAL A 267 -6.83 -8.38 -26.21
N LEU A 268 -5.80 -7.73 -26.76
CA LEU A 268 -5.61 -6.28 -26.69
C LEU A 268 -6.19 -5.64 -27.95
N TYR A 269 -7.37 -5.02 -27.83
CA TYR A 269 -8.09 -4.44 -28.95
C TYR A 269 -7.80 -2.95 -29.09
N PRO A 270 -7.15 -2.49 -30.17
CA PRO A 270 -6.70 -1.11 -30.31
C PRO A 270 -7.80 -0.11 -30.69
N SER A 271 -8.99 -0.58 -31.06
CA SER A 271 -10.09 0.28 -31.49
C SER A 271 -11.44 -0.38 -31.26
N ALA A 272 -12.49 0.42 -31.13
CA ALA A 272 -13.86 -0.06 -31.04
C ALA A 272 -14.28 -0.92 -32.26
N ALA A 273 -13.68 -0.70 -33.44
CA ALA A 273 -13.99 -1.48 -34.64
C ALA A 273 -13.42 -2.91 -34.59
N SER A 274 -12.36 -3.14 -33.81
CA SER A 274 -11.71 -4.44 -33.61
C SER A 274 -12.15 -5.14 -32.33
N ASP A 275 -12.87 -4.44 -31.47
CA ASP A 275 -13.23 -4.87 -30.12
C ASP A 275 -14.51 -5.73 -30.11
N PRO A 276 -14.49 -6.98 -29.60
CA PRO A 276 -15.66 -7.82 -29.44
C PRO A 276 -16.56 -7.47 -28.24
N PHE A 277 -16.16 -6.53 -27.37
CA PHE A 277 -16.88 -6.17 -26.15
C PHE A 277 -17.98 -5.13 -26.42
N ASN A 278 -19.23 -5.46 -26.07
CA ASN A 278 -20.35 -4.50 -26.08
C ASN A 278 -20.65 -3.97 -24.68
N GLY A 279 -20.04 -4.55 -23.65
CA GLY A 279 -20.27 -4.26 -22.25
C GLY A 279 -19.42 -3.14 -21.65
N ASN A 280 -18.69 -2.32 -22.42
CA ASN A 280 -17.73 -1.34 -21.85
C ASN A 280 -18.29 -0.49 -20.68
N ASN A 281 -19.59 -0.16 -20.69
CA ASN A 281 -20.27 0.59 -19.63
C ASN A 281 -21.29 -0.24 -18.81
N ASN A 282 -21.30 -1.56 -18.95
CA ASN A 282 -22.20 -2.48 -18.25
C ASN A 282 -21.42 -3.67 -17.68
N ALA A 283 -21.17 -3.62 -16.37
CA ALA A 283 -20.41 -4.64 -15.65
C ALA A 283 -20.96 -6.06 -15.83
N GLY A 284 -22.28 -6.22 -15.76
CA GLY A 284 -22.96 -7.52 -15.88
C GLY A 284 -22.83 -8.14 -17.28
N THR A 285 -22.74 -7.31 -18.32
CA THR A 285 -22.44 -7.78 -19.68
C THR A 285 -20.96 -8.09 -19.82
N LEU A 286 -20.08 -7.13 -19.48
CA LEU A 286 -18.65 -7.22 -19.73
C LEU A 286 -17.99 -8.40 -19.00
N ILE A 287 -18.43 -8.74 -17.79
CA ILE A 287 -17.88 -9.88 -17.04
C ILE A 287 -18.10 -11.22 -17.76
N ASN A 288 -19.20 -11.36 -18.49
CA ASN A 288 -19.49 -12.58 -19.26
C ASN A 288 -18.77 -12.57 -20.61
N GLU A 289 -18.68 -11.40 -21.25
CA GLU A 289 -17.90 -11.23 -22.47
C GLU A 289 -16.41 -11.48 -22.21
N SER A 290 -15.86 -11.00 -21.09
CA SER A 290 -14.48 -11.24 -20.65
C SER A 290 -14.14 -12.74 -20.68
N GLN A 291 -14.96 -13.56 -20.00
CA GLN A 291 -14.79 -15.01 -19.98
C GLN A 291 -14.84 -15.64 -21.38
N THR A 292 -15.77 -15.17 -22.22
CA THR A 292 -15.99 -15.71 -23.57
C THR A 292 -14.84 -15.36 -24.50
N VAL A 293 -14.42 -14.10 -24.53
CA VAL A 293 -13.39 -13.56 -25.41
C VAL A 293 -12.02 -14.13 -25.05
N ILE A 294 -11.66 -14.14 -23.76
CA ILE A 294 -10.38 -14.69 -23.31
C ILE A 294 -10.32 -16.20 -23.62
N ASN A 295 -11.39 -16.96 -23.35
CA ASN A 295 -11.42 -18.39 -23.69
C ASN A 295 -11.26 -18.65 -25.19
N ALA A 296 -11.94 -17.88 -26.03
CA ALA A 296 -11.93 -18.09 -27.47
C ALA A 296 -10.57 -17.78 -28.11
N ASN A 297 -9.86 -16.77 -27.61
CA ASN A 297 -8.63 -16.25 -28.24
C ASN A 297 -7.34 -16.74 -27.57
N ILE A 298 -7.31 -16.84 -26.24
CA ILE A 298 -6.14 -17.35 -25.50
C ILE A 298 -6.23 -18.87 -25.32
N GLY A 299 -7.43 -19.40 -25.12
CA GLY A 299 -7.68 -20.81 -24.79
C GLY A 299 -7.63 -21.05 -23.28
N SER A 300 -8.67 -21.70 -22.73
CA SER A 300 -8.83 -21.89 -21.27
C SER A 300 -7.69 -22.66 -20.60
N ALA A 301 -6.92 -23.48 -21.32
CA ALA A 301 -5.76 -24.18 -20.76
C ALA A 301 -4.51 -23.29 -20.59
N ASN A 302 -4.48 -22.13 -21.27
CA ASN A 302 -3.29 -21.30 -21.42
C ASN A 302 -3.20 -20.17 -20.40
N TYR A 303 -4.20 -20.01 -19.53
CA TYR A 303 -4.20 -19.00 -18.47
C TYR A 303 -4.85 -19.54 -17.19
N ASP A 304 -4.55 -18.92 -16.07
CA ASP A 304 -4.97 -19.31 -14.72
C ASP A 304 -5.96 -18.32 -14.11
N ILE A 305 -5.82 -17.05 -14.49
CA ILE A 305 -6.70 -15.92 -14.18
C ILE A 305 -6.84 -15.06 -15.43
N GLY A 306 -8.05 -14.61 -15.73
CA GLY A 306 -8.34 -13.66 -16.80
C GLY A 306 -9.04 -12.43 -16.25
N HIS A 307 -8.77 -11.27 -16.85
CA HIS A 307 -9.34 -9.99 -16.42
C HIS A 307 -9.51 -9.05 -17.61
N THR A 308 -10.55 -8.21 -17.64
CA THR A 308 -10.75 -7.23 -18.72
C THR A 308 -10.72 -5.79 -18.21
N PHE A 309 -9.94 -4.94 -18.86
CA PHE A 309 -9.93 -3.50 -18.61
C PHE A 309 -10.85 -2.72 -19.56
N SER A 310 -11.59 -1.75 -19.02
CA SER A 310 -12.54 -0.90 -19.73
C SER A 310 -12.46 0.56 -19.28
N THR A 311 -13.25 1.44 -19.91
CA THR A 311 -13.41 2.83 -19.43
C THR A 311 -14.66 3.04 -18.55
N GLY A 312 -15.50 2.02 -18.42
CA GLY A 312 -16.73 2.07 -17.66
C GLY A 312 -17.08 0.73 -17.01
N GLY A 313 -18.24 0.66 -16.36
CA GLY A 313 -18.67 -0.53 -15.63
C GLY A 313 -18.13 -0.62 -14.19
N GLY A 314 -17.17 0.23 -13.80
CA GLY A 314 -16.58 0.17 -12.47
C GLY A 314 -15.81 -1.14 -12.27
N GLY A 315 -15.88 -1.69 -11.06
CA GLY A 315 -15.33 -3.00 -10.73
C GLY A 315 -16.41 -4.08 -10.56
N LEU A 316 -16.17 -5.27 -11.10
CA LEU A 316 -16.97 -6.47 -10.85
C LEU A 316 -16.12 -7.73 -11.03
N ALA A 317 -16.12 -8.58 -10.02
CA ALA A 317 -15.41 -9.85 -10.08
C ALA A 317 -16.23 -11.02 -9.55
N MET A 318 -15.94 -12.20 -10.09
CA MET A 318 -16.39 -13.47 -9.55
C MET A 318 -15.49 -13.88 -8.39
N LEU A 319 -16.08 -14.09 -7.21
CA LEU A 319 -15.33 -14.43 -6.00
C LEU A 319 -14.62 -15.79 -6.12
N GLY A 320 -13.32 -15.83 -5.81
CA GLY A 320 -12.56 -17.09 -5.70
C GLY A 320 -12.62 -17.94 -6.97
N CYS A 321 -12.44 -17.32 -8.14
CA CYS A 321 -12.61 -17.98 -9.43
C CYS A 321 -11.30 -18.41 -10.11
N VAL A 322 -10.14 -17.95 -9.63
CA VAL A 322 -8.84 -18.35 -10.20
C VAL A 322 -8.71 -19.87 -10.23
N CYS A 323 -8.12 -20.40 -11.30
CA CYS A 323 -8.04 -21.82 -11.65
C CYS A 323 -9.38 -22.54 -11.94
N GLY A 324 -10.53 -21.91 -11.70
CA GLY A 324 -11.86 -22.50 -11.91
C GLY A 324 -12.37 -22.39 -13.35
N SER A 325 -13.66 -22.71 -13.57
CA SER A 325 -14.30 -22.60 -14.89
C SER A 325 -14.63 -21.15 -15.28
N SER A 326 -14.82 -20.30 -14.27
CA SER A 326 -15.15 -18.88 -14.37
C SER A 326 -13.94 -17.96 -14.18
N LYS A 327 -12.72 -18.48 -14.37
CA LYS A 327 -11.46 -17.81 -14.01
C LYS A 327 -11.13 -16.53 -14.78
N ALA A 328 -11.88 -16.19 -15.83
CA ALA A 328 -11.77 -14.91 -16.53
C ALA A 328 -12.91 -13.93 -16.19
N ARG A 329 -13.76 -14.24 -15.22
CA ARG A 329 -14.86 -13.35 -14.80
C ARG A 329 -14.37 -12.30 -13.80
N GLY A 330 -13.55 -11.37 -14.27
CA GLY A 330 -13.12 -10.17 -13.55
C GLY A 330 -12.99 -9.00 -14.52
N ILE A 331 -13.44 -7.83 -14.10
CA ILE A 331 -13.36 -6.61 -14.89
C ILE A 331 -12.98 -5.41 -14.02
N THR A 332 -12.29 -4.44 -14.62
CA THR A 332 -12.00 -3.16 -14.00
C THR A 332 -12.12 -2.03 -15.01
N GLY A 333 -12.97 -1.05 -14.71
CA GLY A 333 -13.23 0.09 -15.58
C GLY A 333 -13.25 1.42 -14.86
N SER A 334 -12.66 2.43 -15.51
CA SER A 334 -12.60 3.82 -15.03
C SER A 334 -12.49 4.78 -16.20
N ALA A 335 -13.10 5.97 -16.09
CA ALA A 335 -12.95 7.02 -17.10
C ALA A 335 -11.49 7.51 -17.22
N ASN A 336 -10.69 7.32 -16.17
CA ASN A 336 -9.24 7.54 -16.16
C ASN A 336 -8.54 6.23 -15.73
N PRO A 337 -8.34 5.28 -16.67
CA PRO A 337 -7.96 3.90 -16.31
C PRO A 337 -6.43 3.73 -16.22
N VAL A 338 -5.77 4.65 -15.52
CA VAL A 338 -4.32 4.67 -15.31
C VAL A 338 -3.95 5.27 -13.95
N GLY A 339 -2.74 4.98 -13.48
CA GLY A 339 -2.18 5.55 -12.25
C GLY A 339 -2.59 4.79 -10.99
N ASP A 340 -1.92 5.11 -9.88
CA ASP A 340 -2.15 4.50 -8.56
C ASP A 340 -3.64 4.34 -8.17
N PRO A 341 -4.51 5.36 -8.33
CA PRO A 341 -5.92 5.21 -7.96
C PRO A 341 -6.67 4.18 -8.79
N TYR A 342 -6.23 3.89 -10.02
CA TYR A 342 -6.80 2.83 -10.84
C TYR A 342 -6.18 1.48 -10.47
N ASP A 343 -4.84 1.43 -10.42
CA ASP A 343 -4.07 0.20 -10.24
C ASP A 343 -4.31 -0.43 -8.85
N ILE A 344 -4.35 0.37 -7.79
CA ILE A 344 -4.49 -0.10 -6.41
C ILE A 344 -5.95 -0.17 -5.97
N ASP A 345 -6.71 0.91 -6.15
CA ASP A 345 -8.06 0.96 -5.59
C ASP A 345 -9.09 0.17 -6.40
N TYR A 346 -8.82 -0.12 -7.69
CA TYR A 346 -9.73 -0.95 -8.50
C TYR A 346 -9.07 -2.24 -8.98
N VAL A 347 -7.94 -2.20 -9.71
CA VAL A 347 -7.40 -3.44 -10.30
C VAL A 347 -6.96 -4.43 -9.23
N ALA A 348 -6.19 -4.00 -8.23
CA ALA A 348 -5.78 -4.87 -7.12
C ALA A 348 -6.97 -5.36 -6.29
N HIS A 349 -8.03 -4.55 -6.16
CA HIS A 349 -9.29 -4.88 -5.48
C HIS A 349 -10.04 -6.00 -6.21
N GLU A 350 -10.31 -5.81 -7.50
CA GLU A 350 -11.08 -6.75 -8.30
C GLU A 350 -10.35 -8.07 -8.52
N MET A 351 -9.03 -8.03 -8.71
CA MET A 351 -8.22 -9.25 -8.68
C MET A 351 -8.27 -9.91 -7.29
N GLY A 352 -8.38 -9.13 -6.22
CA GLY A 352 -8.47 -9.63 -4.84
C GLY A 352 -9.73 -10.47 -4.63
N HIS A 353 -10.84 -10.04 -5.22
CA HIS A 353 -12.06 -10.85 -5.32
C HIS A 353 -11.84 -12.14 -6.12
N GLN A 354 -11.17 -12.10 -7.27
CA GLN A 354 -10.86 -13.32 -8.04
C GLN A 354 -10.03 -14.32 -7.21
N PHE A 355 -9.16 -13.82 -6.33
CA PHE A 355 -8.41 -14.60 -5.34
C PHE A 355 -9.18 -14.91 -4.03
N GLY A 356 -10.46 -14.59 -3.95
CA GLY A 356 -11.35 -15.04 -2.88
C GLY A 356 -11.52 -14.08 -1.70
N GLY A 357 -10.92 -12.88 -1.75
CA GLY A 357 -11.12 -11.86 -0.73
C GLY A 357 -12.52 -11.24 -0.81
N ASN A 358 -13.20 -11.10 0.33
CA ASN A 358 -14.45 -10.36 0.45
C ASN A 358 -14.20 -8.91 0.88
N HIS A 359 -15.22 -8.06 0.72
CA HIS A 359 -15.18 -6.69 1.21
C HIS A 359 -14.97 -6.60 2.72
N THR A 360 -14.16 -5.63 3.17
CA THR A 360 -13.83 -5.44 4.60
C THR A 360 -14.57 -4.29 5.29
N PHE A 361 -15.22 -3.40 4.53
CA PHE A 361 -15.89 -2.22 5.07
C PHE A 361 -17.21 -2.53 5.80
N ASN A 362 -17.64 -1.63 6.69
CA ASN A 362 -18.89 -1.78 7.46
C ASN A 362 -19.96 -0.70 7.18
N ALA A 363 -19.75 0.20 6.23
CA ALA A 363 -20.75 1.21 5.84
C ALA A 363 -21.87 0.67 4.93
N LEU A 364 -22.94 1.46 4.80
CA LEU A 364 -24.13 1.17 3.96
C LEU A 364 -24.52 2.36 3.06
N THR A 365 -23.60 3.32 2.86
CA THR A 365 -23.87 4.56 2.11
C THR A 365 -23.15 4.55 0.76
N ASN A 366 -23.78 5.10 -0.27
CA ASN A 366 -23.25 5.15 -1.65
C ASN A 366 -22.78 3.78 -2.14
N SER A 367 -21.54 3.65 -2.66
CA SER A 367 -21.03 2.39 -3.21
C SER A 367 -20.99 1.25 -2.19
N CYS A 368 -20.89 1.56 -0.89
CA CYS A 368 -20.97 0.55 0.16
C CYS A 368 -22.38 -0.09 0.28
N ASN A 369 -23.43 0.56 -0.19
CA ASN A 369 -24.79 0.03 -0.11
C ASN A 369 -24.96 -1.19 -1.03
N GLY A 370 -25.39 -2.33 -0.48
CA GLY A 370 -25.53 -3.59 -1.23
C GLY A 370 -24.24 -4.39 -1.39
N ASN A 371 -23.08 -3.78 -1.14
CA ASN A 371 -21.77 -4.43 -1.29
C ASN A 371 -21.17 -4.92 0.03
N ARG A 372 -21.68 -4.51 1.19
CA ARG A 372 -21.19 -4.98 2.50
C ARG A 372 -21.27 -6.50 2.63
N ASN A 373 -20.18 -7.12 3.10
CA ASN A 373 -20.18 -8.51 3.56
C ASN A 373 -20.22 -8.55 5.09
N ALA A 374 -21.23 -9.20 5.67
CA ALA A 374 -21.43 -9.22 7.12
C ALA A 374 -20.29 -9.91 7.89
N SER A 375 -19.79 -11.03 7.36
CA SER A 375 -18.80 -11.87 8.03
C SER A 375 -17.38 -11.29 8.02
N THR A 376 -17.09 -10.39 7.08
CA THR A 376 -15.77 -9.78 6.89
C THR A 376 -15.76 -8.26 7.08
N SER A 377 -16.87 -7.65 7.49
CA SER A 377 -16.99 -6.19 7.75
C SER A 377 -16.22 -5.70 8.99
N VAL A 378 -14.89 -5.80 8.95
CA VAL A 378 -13.95 -5.55 10.05
C VAL A 378 -13.34 -4.15 10.06
N GLU A 379 -13.61 -3.33 9.05
CA GLU A 379 -13.16 -1.95 8.99
C GLU A 379 -14.31 -0.94 9.16
N PRO A 380 -14.14 0.11 9.99
CA PRO A 380 -15.18 1.12 10.19
C PRO A 380 -15.45 1.92 8.92
N GLY A 381 -16.68 2.39 8.74
CA GLY A 381 -17.04 3.25 7.62
C GLY A 381 -16.71 2.60 6.26
N SER A 382 -16.02 3.35 5.40
CA SER A 382 -15.53 2.89 4.10
C SER A 382 -14.40 1.88 4.17
N GLY A 383 -13.75 1.73 5.34
CA GLY A 383 -12.40 1.17 5.44
C GLY A 383 -11.37 1.91 4.59
N ILE A 384 -10.13 1.41 4.63
CA ILE A 384 -8.99 1.94 3.88
C ILE A 384 -8.04 0.87 3.31
N THR A 385 -8.19 -0.42 3.61
CA THR A 385 -7.35 -1.46 2.98
C THR A 385 -7.84 -1.79 1.57
N ILE A 386 -7.08 -2.61 0.82
CA ILE A 386 -7.39 -2.90 -0.59
C ILE A 386 -8.79 -3.43 -0.80
N MET A 387 -9.28 -4.34 0.06
CA MET A 387 -10.64 -4.90 -0.06
C MET A 387 -11.72 -4.02 0.58
N ALA A 388 -11.38 -2.79 0.96
CA ALA A 388 -12.32 -1.78 1.42
C ALA A 388 -12.69 -0.81 0.29
N TYR A 389 -13.57 0.15 0.55
CA TYR A 389 -14.09 1.12 -0.42
C TYR A 389 -13.63 2.54 -0.11
N ALA A 390 -12.31 2.71 0.04
CA ALA A 390 -11.70 3.98 0.40
C ALA A 390 -12.14 5.11 -0.56
N GLY A 391 -12.83 6.12 -0.01
CA GLY A 391 -13.21 7.32 -0.73
C GLY A 391 -14.55 7.24 -1.50
N ILE A 392 -15.22 6.09 -1.58
CA ILE A 392 -16.44 5.93 -2.42
C ILE A 392 -17.74 5.63 -1.63
N CYS A 393 -17.71 5.67 -0.29
CA CYS A 393 -18.88 5.44 0.57
C CYS A 393 -19.53 6.72 1.11
N GLY A 394 -19.18 7.88 0.56
CA GLY A 394 -19.79 9.17 0.88
C GLY A 394 -19.17 9.90 2.07
N SER A 395 -19.45 11.20 2.19
CA SER A 395 -18.76 12.09 3.12
C SER A 395 -18.88 11.68 4.58
N THR A 396 -19.96 11.03 4.99
CA THR A 396 -20.10 10.51 6.36
C THR A 396 -19.11 9.39 6.66
N ASN A 397 -18.93 8.45 5.73
CA ASN A 397 -18.23 7.19 5.97
C ASN A 397 -16.85 7.07 5.31
N ASN A 398 -16.49 7.97 4.40
CA ASN A 398 -15.14 8.03 3.84
C ASN A 398 -14.12 8.39 4.93
N LEU A 399 -13.24 7.42 5.23
CA LEU A 399 -12.15 7.56 6.19
C LEU A 399 -10.87 8.11 5.55
N ALA A 400 -10.62 7.74 4.30
CA ALA A 400 -9.50 8.21 3.48
C ALA A 400 -9.96 8.42 2.02
N ASN A 401 -9.11 9.08 1.22
CA ASN A 401 -9.38 9.32 -0.21
C ASN A 401 -9.06 8.11 -1.10
N ASN A 402 -8.04 7.34 -0.72
CA ASN A 402 -7.52 6.19 -1.46
C ASN A 402 -7.15 5.10 -0.45
N SER A 403 -6.97 3.87 -0.92
CA SER A 403 -6.59 2.75 -0.07
C SER A 403 -5.10 2.83 0.29
N ILE A 404 -4.74 2.23 1.42
CA ILE A 404 -3.36 1.78 1.64
C ILE A 404 -3.16 0.48 0.87
N ALA A 405 -2.03 0.33 0.17
CA ALA A 405 -1.77 -0.85 -0.67
C ALA A 405 -1.31 -2.07 0.16
N TYR A 406 -2.18 -2.50 1.07
CA TYR A 406 -2.03 -3.65 1.96
C TYR A 406 -3.38 -4.35 2.10
N PHE A 407 -3.35 -5.67 2.26
CA PHE A 407 -4.54 -6.44 2.61
C PHE A 407 -4.78 -6.40 4.12
N HIS A 408 -6.05 -6.28 4.52
CA HIS A 408 -6.45 -6.49 5.91
C HIS A 408 -6.19 -7.95 6.32
N ALA A 409 -5.99 -8.21 7.62
CA ALA A 409 -5.86 -9.52 8.25
C ALA A 409 -6.85 -10.58 7.73
N ILE A 410 -8.09 -10.16 7.51
CA ILE A 410 -9.18 -11.05 7.07
C ILE A 410 -9.08 -11.35 5.57
N SER A 411 -8.75 -10.35 4.75
CA SER A 411 -8.48 -10.55 3.33
C SER A 411 -7.26 -11.43 3.11
N TYR A 412 -6.23 -11.28 3.95
CA TYR A 412 -5.08 -12.20 3.99
C TYR A 412 -5.54 -13.63 4.25
N ASP A 413 -6.36 -13.86 5.29
CA ASP A 413 -6.85 -15.20 5.61
C ASP A 413 -7.62 -15.83 4.43
N GLU A 414 -8.50 -15.07 3.79
CA GLU A 414 -9.29 -15.55 2.65
C GLU A 414 -8.42 -15.89 1.44
N ILE A 415 -7.57 -14.95 1.01
CA ILE A 415 -6.72 -15.09 -0.17
C ILE A 415 -5.68 -16.19 0.03
N VAL A 416 -5.03 -16.24 1.19
CA VAL A 416 -3.99 -17.23 1.48
C VAL A 416 -4.59 -18.64 1.61
N ASN A 417 -5.75 -18.79 2.24
CA ASN A 417 -6.43 -20.09 2.27
C ASN A 417 -6.85 -20.54 0.87
N PHE A 418 -7.42 -19.64 0.06
CA PHE A 418 -7.83 -19.97 -1.30
C PHE A 418 -6.64 -20.39 -2.18
N THR A 419 -5.52 -19.68 -2.09
CA THR A 419 -4.32 -19.94 -2.91
C THR A 419 -3.48 -21.10 -2.41
N ASN A 420 -3.51 -21.45 -1.12
CA ASN A 420 -2.71 -22.54 -0.57
C ASN A 420 -3.45 -23.85 -0.36
N LEU A 421 -4.74 -23.79 -0.03
CA LEU A 421 -5.54 -24.94 0.36
C LEU A 421 -6.82 -25.09 -0.48
N GLY A 422 -7.29 -24.01 -1.10
CA GLY A 422 -8.52 -23.96 -1.89
C GLY A 422 -8.32 -24.12 -3.40
N GLY A 423 -9.34 -23.70 -4.17
CA GLY A 423 -9.38 -23.86 -5.63
C GLY A 423 -8.22 -23.17 -6.37
N GLY A 424 -7.73 -22.03 -5.84
CA GLY A 424 -6.59 -21.31 -6.38
C GLY A 424 -5.27 -22.08 -6.32
N ASN A 425 -5.16 -23.12 -5.50
CA ASN A 425 -3.94 -23.93 -5.43
C ASN A 425 -3.78 -24.90 -6.63
N SER A 426 -4.81 -25.09 -7.46
CA SER A 426 -4.84 -26.17 -8.46
C SER A 426 -4.05 -25.90 -9.74
N CYS A 427 -3.73 -24.64 -10.04
CA CYS A 427 -3.05 -24.26 -11.29
C CYS A 427 -1.76 -23.45 -11.09
N ALA A 428 -1.49 -22.98 -9.87
CA ALA A 428 -0.34 -22.14 -9.57
C ALA A 428 1.00 -22.89 -9.81
N SER A 429 1.94 -22.23 -10.50
CA SER A 429 3.34 -22.66 -10.48
C SER A 429 4.01 -22.14 -9.21
N THR A 430 4.53 -23.03 -8.38
CA THR A 430 5.14 -22.66 -7.10
C THR A 430 6.66 -22.58 -7.23
N VAL A 431 7.26 -21.47 -6.78
CA VAL A 431 8.70 -21.23 -6.80
C VAL A 431 9.19 -21.01 -5.36
N THR A 432 10.19 -21.76 -4.94
CA THR A 432 10.84 -21.53 -3.62
C THR A 432 11.63 -20.24 -3.66
N THR A 433 11.43 -19.39 -2.66
CA THR A 433 12.00 -18.04 -2.58
C THR A 433 13.31 -18.02 -1.79
N GLY A 434 13.55 -19.06 -0.99
CA GLY A 434 14.62 -19.07 0.02
C GLY A 434 14.34 -18.13 1.20
N ASN A 435 13.12 -17.62 1.32
CA ASN A 435 12.67 -16.73 2.38
C ASN A 435 11.95 -17.51 3.48
N GLN A 436 11.95 -17.02 4.71
CA GLN A 436 11.26 -17.63 5.84
C GLN A 436 10.32 -16.60 6.48
N PRO A 437 9.04 -16.96 6.76
CA PRO A 437 8.13 -16.03 7.41
C PRO A 437 8.64 -15.56 8.77
N PRO A 438 8.32 -14.32 9.18
CA PRO A 438 8.61 -13.85 10.52
C PRO A 438 7.96 -14.73 11.60
N VAL A 439 8.53 -14.76 12.79
CA VAL A 439 7.94 -15.41 13.97
C VAL A 439 7.38 -14.33 14.89
N VAL A 440 6.06 -14.31 15.10
CA VAL A 440 5.37 -13.22 15.82
C VAL A 440 4.90 -13.68 17.19
N THR A 441 5.09 -12.83 18.20
CA THR A 441 4.69 -13.05 19.59
C THR A 441 3.80 -11.91 20.07
N GLY A 442 2.65 -12.24 20.66
CA GLY A 442 1.67 -11.28 21.17
C GLY A 442 1.95 -10.86 22.63
N PRO A 443 1.34 -9.76 23.11
CA PRO A 443 1.47 -9.30 24.49
C PRO A 443 0.89 -10.24 25.55
N GLY A 444 0.07 -11.22 25.17
CA GLY A 444 -0.70 -12.05 26.10
C GLY A 444 -2.01 -11.37 26.50
N SER A 445 -2.83 -12.03 27.33
CA SER A 445 -4.19 -11.54 27.67
C SER A 445 -4.18 -10.14 28.31
N TYR A 446 -5.02 -9.24 27.78
CA TYR A 446 -5.14 -7.86 28.25
C TYR A 446 -6.58 -7.55 28.67
N THR A 447 -6.76 -6.95 29.86
CA THR A 447 -8.05 -6.37 30.30
C THR A 447 -7.89 -4.86 30.46
N ILE A 448 -8.73 -4.10 29.78
CA ILE A 448 -8.69 -2.63 29.77
C ILE A 448 -9.99 -2.03 30.31
N PRO A 449 -9.97 -0.79 30.85
CA PRO A 449 -11.17 -0.03 31.15
C PRO A 449 -11.90 0.38 29.86
N LYS A 450 -13.23 0.52 29.93
CA LYS A 450 -14.00 1.10 28.81
C LYS A 450 -13.68 2.59 28.62
N SER A 451 -13.81 3.09 27.40
CA SER A 451 -13.61 4.52 27.09
C SER A 451 -12.26 5.07 27.53
N THR A 452 -11.22 4.22 27.56
CA THR A 452 -9.85 4.59 27.93
C THR A 452 -8.91 4.21 26.78
N PRO A 453 -8.05 5.14 26.31
CA PRO A 453 -7.00 4.81 25.36
C PRO A 453 -6.10 3.70 25.86
N PHE A 454 -5.67 2.83 24.96
CA PHE A 454 -4.78 1.72 25.28
C PHE A 454 -3.73 1.55 24.19
N GLN A 455 -2.65 0.85 24.51
CA GLN A 455 -1.65 0.44 23.53
C GLN A 455 -1.51 -1.08 23.52
N LEU A 456 -1.23 -1.64 22.36
CA LEU A 456 -0.84 -3.03 22.20
C LEU A 456 0.60 -3.05 21.69
N THR A 457 1.43 -3.87 22.33
CA THR A 457 2.84 -4.06 21.99
C THR A 457 3.10 -5.56 21.85
N GLY A 458 3.52 -6.01 20.67
CA GLY A 458 4.03 -7.37 20.49
C GLY A 458 5.50 -7.36 20.13
N SER A 459 5.96 -8.45 19.51
CA SER A 459 7.30 -8.56 18.95
C SER A 459 7.32 -9.56 17.80
N ALA A 460 8.33 -9.48 16.94
CA ALA A 460 8.62 -10.53 15.98
C ALA A 460 10.12 -10.60 15.68
N THR A 461 10.57 -11.75 15.18
CA THR A 461 11.91 -11.96 14.65
C THR A 461 11.83 -12.52 13.24
N ASP A 462 12.74 -12.10 12.39
CA ASP A 462 12.88 -12.64 11.04
C ASP A 462 14.04 -13.65 10.98
N PRO A 463 13.82 -14.91 10.54
CA PRO A 463 14.89 -15.90 10.46
C PRO A 463 16.01 -15.54 9.46
N ASP A 464 15.71 -14.74 8.44
CA ASP A 464 16.67 -14.33 7.40
C ASP A 464 17.33 -12.97 7.71
N GLY A 465 16.91 -12.32 8.80
CA GLY A 465 17.42 -11.03 9.24
C GLY A 465 16.85 -9.84 8.47
N ASP A 466 15.75 -10.02 7.75
CA ASP A 466 15.08 -8.96 7.02
C ASP A 466 14.40 -7.95 7.99
N PRO A 467 14.42 -6.64 7.69
CA PRO A 467 13.80 -5.62 8.53
C PRO A 467 12.28 -5.73 8.51
N LEU A 468 11.68 -5.80 9.69
CA LEU A 468 10.25 -6.02 9.86
C LEU A 468 9.44 -4.73 9.99
N THR A 469 8.28 -4.70 9.34
CA THR A 469 7.21 -3.75 9.64
C THR A 469 6.03 -4.47 10.30
N PHE A 470 5.27 -3.72 11.07
CA PHE A 470 4.21 -4.21 11.94
C PHE A 470 2.92 -3.45 11.69
N GLN A 471 1.81 -4.16 11.79
CA GLN A 471 0.47 -3.60 11.69
C GLN A 471 -0.41 -4.26 12.74
N TRP A 472 -1.18 -3.44 13.47
CA TRP A 472 -2.18 -3.90 14.40
C TRP A 472 -3.56 -3.59 13.85
N GLU A 473 -4.42 -4.60 13.72
CA GLU A 473 -5.77 -4.46 13.14
C GLU A 473 -6.83 -5.09 14.04
N GLN A 474 -8.02 -4.50 14.07
CA GLN A 474 -9.18 -5.12 14.70
C GLN A 474 -9.79 -6.13 13.71
N THR A 475 -10.22 -7.29 14.20
CA THR A 475 -10.73 -8.40 13.36
C THR A 475 -12.17 -8.77 13.65
N ASP A 476 -12.86 -8.02 14.52
CA ASP A 476 -14.26 -8.27 14.80
C ASP A 476 -15.17 -7.68 13.72
N PRO A 477 -16.02 -8.49 13.06
CA PRO A 477 -16.98 -7.97 12.10
C PRO A 477 -18.07 -7.15 12.79
N GLY A 478 -18.54 -6.11 12.09
CA GLY A 478 -19.69 -5.32 12.51
C GLY A 478 -20.96 -6.17 12.58
N THR A 479 -21.74 -6.00 13.66
CA THR A 479 -23.02 -6.73 13.82
C THR A 479 -24.11 -6.22 12.88
N SER A 480 -24.07 -4.92 12.58
CA SER A 480 -24.90 -4.25 11.60
C SER A 480 -24.06 -3.24 10.84
N GLY A 481 -24.34 -3.09 9.54
CA GLY A 481 -23.76 -2.00 8.78
C GLY A 481 -24.28 -0.65 9.31
N GLY A 482 -23.46 0.39 9.22
CA GLY A 482 -23.83 1.70 9.74
C GLY A 482 -22.75 2.75 9.58
N ASN A 483 -22.94 3.89 10.24
CA ASN A 483 -21.92 4.93 10.25
C ASN A 483 -20.71 4.49 11.08
N TRP A 484 -19.53 5.00 10.71
CA TRP A 484 -18.26 4.72 11.40
C TRP A 484 -18.30 4.96 12.92
N ASN A 485 -19.21 5.82 13.41
CA ASN A 485 -19.37 6.17 14.83
C ASN A 485 -20.67 5.61 15.45
N SER A 486 -21.21 4.52 14.92
CA SER A 486 -22.49 3.95 15.35
C SER A 486 -22.51 3.35 16.77
N GLY A 487 -21.42 3.45 17.54
CA GLY A 487 -21.31 2.87 18.89
C GLY A 487 -20.93 1.39 18.91
N ASN A 488 -20.90 0.73 17.75
CA ASN A 488 -20.64 -0.69 17.59
C ASN A 488 -19.33 -0.92 16.85
N LYS A 489 -18.76 -2.12 17.01
CA LYS A 489 -17.64 -2.60 16.20
C LYS A 489 -17.93 -2.53 14.70
N PRO A 490 -16.89 -2.41 13.86
CA PRO A 490 -15.48 -2.18 14.21
C PRO A 490 -15.21 -0.73 14.65
N TYR A 491 -14.23 -0.57 15.54
CA TYR A 491 -13.92 0.66 16.29
C TYR A 491 -12.71 1.42 15.74
N PHE A 492 -11.76 0.71 15.13
CA PHE A 492 -10.45 1.24 14.77
C PHE A 492 -10.12 0.92 13.31
N MET A 493 -9.75 1.95 12.54
CA MET A 493 -9.28 1.82 11.16
C MET A 493 -7.87 1.23 11.10
N SER A 494 -7.48 0.67 9.95
CA SER A 494 -6.10 0.25 9.69
C SER A 494 -5.19 1.44 9.39
N TYR A 495 -3.88 1.21 9.38
CA TYR A 495 -2.84 2.16 8.95
C TYR A 495 -1.74 1.43 8.19
N THR A 496 -0.92 2.18 7.44
CA THR A 496 0.33 1.66 6.85
C THR A 496 1.19 0.97 7.92
N PRO A 497 1.80 -0.19 7.64
CA PRO A 497 2.74 -0.84 8.54
C PRO A 497 3.92 0.07 8.94
N THR A 498 4.38 -0.04 10.18
CA THR A 498 5.49 0.77 10.72
C THR A 498 6.57 -0.13 11.35
N PRO A 499 7.81 0.34 11.57
CA PRO A 499 8.83 -0.44 12.27
C PRO A 499 8.51 -0.69 13.75
N SER A 500 7.52 0.02 14.31
CA SER A 500 7.12 -0.13 15.71
C SER A 500 6.14 -1.31 15.86
N PRO A 501 6.43 -2.29 16.73
CA PRO A 501 5.46 -3.33 17.08
C PRO A 501 4.38 -2.84 18.05
N THR A 502 4.37 -1.54 18.37
CA THR A 502 3.41 -0.89 19.26
C THR A 502 2.45 0.01 18.49
N ARG A 503 1.15 -0.14 18.75
CA ARG A 503 0.10 0.79 18.28
C ARG A 503 -0.72 1.30 19.47
N LEU A 504 -0.96 2.61 19.47
CA LEU A 504 -1.95 3.27 20.35
C LEU A 504 -3.33 3.26 19.70
N PHE A 505 -4.36 3.08 20.52
CA PHE A 505 -5.77 3.06 20.16
C PHE A 505 -6.54 4.07 21.01
N PRO A 506 -6.99 5.21 20.45
CA PRO A 506 -6.64 5.73 19.12
C PRO A 506 -5.17 6.12 18.95
N LYS A 507 -4.76 6.48 17.74
CA LYS A 507 -3.42 7.05 17.50
C LYS A 507 -3.13 8.25 18.40
N LEU A 508 -1.87 8.45 18.77
CA LEU A 508 -1.46 9.49 19.72
C LEU A 508 -1.95 10.90 19.34
N SER A 509 -1.92 11.26 18.06
CA SER A 509 -2.44 12.57 17.61
C SER A 509 -3.94 12.77 17.88
N VAL A 510 -4.73 11.69 17.92
CA VAL A 510 -6.15 11.75 18.31
C VAL A 510 -6.29 11.93 19.81
N ILE A 511 -5.49 11.22 20.60
CA ILE A 511 -5.45 11.37 22.06
C ILE A 511 -5.07 12.81 22.45
N LEU A 512 -4.00 13.34 21.85
CA LEU A 512 -3.52 14.71 22.10
C LEU A 512 -4.50 15.80 21.66
N SER A 513 -5.35 15.52 20.65
CA SER A 513 -6.41 16.44 20.23
C SER A 513 -7.55 16.56 21.25
N GLY A 514 -7.67 15.60 22.18
CA GLY A 514 -8.79 15.46 23.10
C GLY A 514 -10.10 14.97 22.46
N ASN A 515 -10.18 14.86 21.12
CA ASN A 515 -11.37 14.43 20.39
C ASN A 515 -11.35 12.93 20.05
N MET A 516 -11.39 12.08 21.09
CA MET A 516 -11.29 10.62 20.98
C MET A 516 -12.58 9.92 20.52
N THR A 517 -13.69 10.65 20.39
CA THR A 517 -14.99 10.10 19.94
C THR A 517 -15.49 10.72 18.63
N GLY A 518 -14.89 11.82 18.19
CA GLY A 518 -15.27 12.53 16.96
C GLY A 518 -14.26 12.39 15.82
N THR A 519 -13.17 11.63 16.00
CA THR A 519 -12.23 11.34 14.91
C THR A 519 -12.71 10.14 14.11
N LYS A 520 -12.95 10.35 12.81
CA LYS A 520 -13.38 9.29 11.89
C LYS A 520 -12.45 8.08 11.92
N GLY A 521 -13.03 6.89 12.02
CA GLY A 521 -12.29 5.63 12.01
C GLY A 521 -11.55 5.32 13.32
N GLU A 522 -11.67 6.17 14.34
CA GLU A 522 -10.99 6.02 15.62
C GLU A 522 -11.98 6.28 16.75
N TYR A 523 -12.62 5.22 17.25
CA TYR A 523 -13.71 5.34 18.22
C TYR A 523 -13.50 4.38 19.40
N LEU A 524 -13.41 4.90 20.64
CA LEU A 524 -13.23 4.05 21.81
C LEU A 524 -14.50 3.29 22.19
N PRO A 525 -14.42 1.99 22.52
CA PRO A 525 -15.57 1.21 22.97
C PRO A 525 -16.03 1.66 24.36
N ALA A 526 -17.33 1.95 24.49
CA ALA A 526 -17.95 2.42 25.73
C ALA A 526 -18.70 1.33 26.51
N THR A 527 -18.70 0.09 26.00
CA THR A 527 -19.40 -1.06 26.58
C THR A 527 -18.43 -2.21 26.80
N ALA A 528 -18.64 -2.97 27.88
CA ALA A 528 -17.86 -4.16 28.17
C ALA A 528 -18.09 -5.23 27.10
N GLN A 529 -16.99 -5.72 26.53
CA GLN A 529 -16.97 -6.71 25.45
C GLN A 529 -15.55 -7.25 25.29
N THR A 530 -15.38 -8.32 24.54
CA THR A 530 -14.05 -8.75 24.07
C THR A 530 -13.91 -8.34 22.62
N LEU A 531 -12.81 -7.64 22.30
CA LEU A 531 -12.40 -7.34 20.93
C LEU A 531 -11.22 -8.22 20.54
N ASN A 532 -11.15 -8.59 19.27
CA ASN A 532 -10.09 -9.40 18.70
C ASN A 532 -9.20 -8.52 17.83
N PHE A 533 -7.92 -8.45 18.18
CA PHE A 533 -6.90 -7.78 17.39
C PHE A 533 -5.94 -8.79 16.77
N ARG A 534 -5.25 -8.39 15.71
CA ARG A 534 -4.14 -9.14 15.12
C ARG A 534 -2.93 -8.24 15.00
N LEU A 535 -1.77 -8.74 15.46
CA LEU A 535 -0.47 -8.18 15.10
C LEU A 535 0.07 -8.96 13.91
N ILE A 536 0.31 -8.25 12.82
CA ILE A 536 0.91 -8.76 11.60
C ILE A 536 2.34 -8.23 11.51
N ALA A 537 3.30 -9.10 11.23
CA ALA A 537 4.67 -8.73 10.88
C ALA A 537 4.96 -9.09 9.42
N ARG A 538 5.62 -8.18 8.71
CA ARG A 538 6.02 -8.32 7.30
C ARG A 538 7.51 -8.06 7.15
N ASP A 539 8.21 -8.89 6.40
CA ASP A 539 9.62 -8.68 6.04
C ASP A 539 9.82 -7.72 4.84
N ASN A 540 8.71 -7.38 4.17
CA ASN A 540 8.63 -6.45 3.04
C ASN A 540 9.38 -6.91 1.78
N LYS A 541 9.77 -8.18 1.68
CA LYS A 541 10.56 -8.71 0.56
C LYS A 541 9.72 -8.80 -0.73
N MET A 542 10.28 -8.27 -1.82
CA MET A 542 9.71 -8.45 -3.17
C MET A 542 10.05 -9.86 -3.69
N GLY A 543 9.15 -10.44 -4.47
CA GLY A 543 9.30 -11.79 -5.02
C GLY A 543 8.96 -12.93 -4.05
N GLY A 544 8.20 -12.65 -2.98
CA GLY A 544 7.74 -13.65 -2.01
C GLY A 544 7.92 -13.20 -0.57
N GLY A 545 7.21 -12.12 -0.20
CA GLY A 545 7.24 -11.51 1.12
C GLY A 545 6.77 -12.46 2.22
N GLY A 546 7.52 -12.46 3.31
CA GLY A 546 7.22 -13.15 4.54
C GLY A 546 6.19 -12.38 5.34
N VAL A 547 5.05 -13.03 5.59
CA VAL A 547 3.98 -12.48 6.43
C VAL A 547 3.55 -13.53 7.44
N CYS A 548 3.52 -13.14 8.71
CA CYS A 548 3.03 -13.97 9.79
C CYS A 548 2.39 -13.08 10.86
N TYR A 549 1.67 -13.69 11.81
CA TYR A 549 0.85 -12.93 12.74
C TYR A 549 0.59 -13.68 14.05
N VAL A 550 0.02 -12.93 15.01
CA VAL A 550 -0.56 -13.47 16.23
C VAL A 550 -1.90 -12.79 16.52
N ASN A 551 -2.91 -13.58 16.90
CA ASN A 551 -4.21 -13.06 17.33
C ASN A 551 -4.16 -12.70 18.83
N GLN A 552 -4.78 -11.59 19.19
CA GLN A 552 -4.72 -10.99 20.50
C GLN A 552 -6.13 -10.55 20.95
N PRO A 553 -6.81 -11.33 21.80
CA PRO A 553 -8.05 -10.88 22.43
C PRO A 553 -7.75 -9.79 23.47
N VAL A 554 -8.62 -8.78 23.53
CA VAL A 554 -8.58 -7.68 24.50
C VAL A 554 -9.94 -7.57 25.16
N VAL A 555 -9.98 -7.75 26.48
CA VAL A 555 -11.19 -7.68 27.28
C VAL A 555 -11.42 -6.25 27.73
N ILE A 556 -12.50 -5.63 27.26
CA ILE A 556 -12.96 -4.34 27.78
C ILE A 556 -13.89 -4.62 28.95
N SER A 557 -13.50 -4.13 30.11
CA SER A 557 -14.24 -4.29 31.35
C SER A 557 -15.33 -3.22 31.54
N ASN A 558 -16.16 -3.39 32.57
CA ASN A 558 -17.10 -2.35 32.99
C ASN A 558 -16.46 -1.21 33.79
N ALA A 559 -15.21 -1.39 34.26
CA ALA A 559 -14.45 -0.35 34.95
C ALA A 559 -14.06 0.78 34.01
N GLY A 560 -13.81 1.96 34.57
CA GLY A 560 -13.43 3.16 33.82
C GLY A 560 -14.60 4.08 33.45
N PRO A 561 -14.31 5.15 32.70
CA PRO A 561 -13.01 5.46 32.10
C PRO A 561 -11.95 5.86 33.13
N PHE A 562 -10.72 5.37 32.95
CA PHE A 562 -9.54 6.02 33.53
C PHE A 562 -9.27 7.31 32.74
N ASN A 563 -9.24 8.45 33.42
CA ASN A 563 -9.07 9.76 32.77
C ASN A 563 -8.40 10.78 33.69
N VAL A 564 -7.45 11.54 33.16
CA VAL A 564 -6.85 12.69 33.87
C VAL A 564 -7.88 13.80 34.00
N THR A 565 -8.10 14.29 35.23
CA THR A 565 -9.06 15.36 35.54
C THR A 565 -8.40 16.71 35.78
N TYR A 566 -7.12 16.74 36.17
CA TYR A 566 -6.32 17.96 36.23
C TYR A 566 -4.82 17.63 36.15
N PRO A 567 -4.02 18.36 35.35
CA PRO A 567 -4.41 19.40 34.40
C PRO A 567 -5.01 18.78 33.13
N ASN A 568 -6.10 19.36 32.61
CA ASN A 568 -6.84 18.81 31.47
C ASN A 568 -7.37 19.86 30.47
N ALA A 569 -6.88 21.10 30.57
CA ALA A 569 -7.29 22.21 29.71
C ALA A 569 -6.09 23.00 29.21
N ALA A 570 -6.25 23.67 28.07
CA ALA A 570 -5.26 24.59 27.54
C ALA A 570 -5.05 25.78 28.49
N ALA A 571 -3.86 26.41 28.40
CA ALA A 571 -3.46 27.58 29.19
C ALA A 571 -3.40 27.38 30.73
N ILE A 572 -3.42 26.14 31.21
CA ILE A 572 -3.00 25.86 32.59
C ILE A 572 -1.48 26.10 32.67
N SER A 573 -1.08 26.97 33.60
CA SER A 573 0.32 27.33 33.83
C SER A 573 0.71 26.99 35.25
N TRP A 574 1.83 26.28 35.39
CA TRP A 574 2.41 25.90 36.66
C TRP A 574 3.82 26.48 36.78
N PRO A 575 4.12 27.26 37.85
CA PRO A 575 5.47 27.76 38.06
C PRO A 575 6.47 26.61 38.25
N SER A 576 7.62 26.73 37.59
CA SER A 576 8.77 25.83 37.79
C SER A 576 9.14 25.74 39.28
N GLY A 577 9.39 24.52 39.77
CA GLY A 577 9.72 24.24 41.17
C GLY A 577 8.55 24.35 42.17
N SER A 578 7.34 24.71 41.73
CA SER A 578 6.17 24.77 42.62
C SER A 578 5.61 23.37 42.91
N SER A 579 4.97 23.22 44.07
CA SER A 579 4.20 22.01 44.40
C SER A 579 2.84 22.08 43.71
N GLN A 580 2.53 21.08 42.89
CA GLN A 580 1.27 20.97 42.16
C GLN A 580 0.66 19.58 42.34
N THR A 581 -0.64 19.46 42.13
CA THR A 581 -1.35 18.19 42.23
C THR A 581 -1.89 17.79 40.86
N ILE A 582 -1.59 16.57 40.44
CA ILE A 582 -2.23 15.90 39.30
C ILE A 582 -3.39 15.07 39.86
N THR A 583 -4.56 15.11 39.23
CA THR A 583 -5.72 14.26 39.60
C THR A 583 -6.26 13.48 38.42
N TRP A 584 -6.81 12.31 38.69
CA TRP A 584 -7.44 11.44 37.70
C TRP A 584 -8.60 10.63 38.31
N ASN A 585 -9.48 10.12 37.47
CA ASN A 585 -10.53 9.21 37.87
C ASN A 585 -10.00 7.78 37.95
N VAL A 586 -10.00 7.18 39.14
CA VAL A 586 -9.66 5.76 39.33
C VAL A 586 -10.73 4.86 38.72
N ASN A 587 -12.02 5.17 38.96
CA ASN A 587 -13.18 4.49 38.37
C ASN A 587 -13.14 2.95 38.40
N GLY A 588 -12.66 2.38 39.51
CA GLY A 588 -12.58 0.93 39.72
C GLY A 588 -11.55 0.22 38.84
N THR A 589 -10.62 0.96 38.23
CA THR A 589 -9.52 0.37 37.44
C THR A 589 -8.43 -0.24 38.30
N ASP A 590 -8.35 0.14 39.57
CA ASP A 590 -7.45 -0.36 40.59
C ASP A 590 -7.82 -1.76 41.10
N ILE A 591 -9.07 -2.17 40.93
CA ILE A 591 -9.58 -3.47 41.35
C ILE A 591 -9.88 -4.39 40.16
N ALA A 592 -10.15 -5.67 40.44
CA ALA A 592 -10.52 -6.64 39.42
C ALA A 592 -11.77 -6.20 38.62
N PRO A 593 -11.81 -6.42 37.30
CA PRO A 593 -10.89 -7.26 36.53
C PRO A 593 -9.67 -6.53 35.92
N VAL A 594 -9.60 -5.20 35.99
CA VAL A 594 -8.45 -4.43 35.43
C VAL A 594 -7.22 -4.55 36.34
N SER A 595 -7.41 -4.46 37.66
CA SER A 595 -6.37 -4.66 38.68
C SER A 595 -5.13 -3.77 38.53
N CYS A 596 -5.31 -2.53 38.05
CA CYS A 596 -4.25 -1.54 37.87
C CYS A 596 -3.95 -0.81 39.20
N GLY A 597 -3.22 -1.48 40.09
CA GLY A 597 -2.91 -0.94 41.44
C GLY A 597 -1.97 0.28 41.44
N THR A 598 -1.22 0.49 40.35
CA THR A 598 -0.26 1.60 40.22
C THR A 598 -0.26 2.21 38.83
N VAL A 599 0.06 3.51 38.75
CA VAL A 599 0.19 4.29 37.51
C VAL A 599 1.59 4.88 37.38
N ASN A 600 2.03 5.08 36.14
CA ASN A 600 3.20 5.90 35.82
C ASN A 600 2.72 7.26 35.33
N VAL A 601 3.37 8.33 35.79
CA VAL A 601 3.10 9.70 35.36
C VAL A 601 4.25 10.16 34.49
N LEU A 602 3.96 10.43 33.22
CA LEU A 602 4.91 10.93 32.25
C LEU A 602 4.58 12.38 31.89
N ILE A 603 5.60 13.16 31.56
CA ILE A 603 5.50 14.55 31.12
C ILE A 603 6.13 14.70 29.73
N SER A 604 5.53 15.52 28.89
CA SER A 604 6.08 15.90 27.58
C SER A 604 6.37 17.40 27.55
N TYR A 605 7.50 17.77 26.93
CA TYR A 605 7.92 19.16 26.75
C TYR A 605 7.83 19.62 25.29
N ASP A 606 7.49 18.72 24.37
CA ASP A 606 7.53 18.91 22.92
C ASP A 606 6.16 18.68 22.27
N GLY A 607 5.07 18.86 23.02
CA GLY A 607 3.71 18.72 22.50
C GLY A 607 3.25 17.27 22.35
N GLY A 608 3.88 16.33 23.06
CA GLY A 608 3.55 14.91 23.05
C GLY A 608 4.35 14.08 22.04
N ASN A 609 5.45 14.60 21.49
CA ASN A 609 6.34 13.82 20.62
C ASN A 609 7.22 12.87 21.44
N THR A 610 7.69 13.33 22.60
CA THR A 610 8.43 12.51 23.57
C THR A 610 7.87 12.69 24.98
N PHE A 611 8.03 11.64 25.79
CA PHE A 611 7.55 11.61 27.17
C PHE A 611 8.69 11.18 28.10
N THR A 612 8.93 11.97 29.13
CA THR A 612 9.87 11.69 30.21
C THR A 612 9.10 11.20 31.43
N THR A 613 9.64 10.20 32.11
CA THR A 613 9.06 9.74 33.38
C THR A 613 9.21 10.81 34.45
N LEU A 614 8.10 11.27 35.01
CA LEU A 614 8.09 12.12 36.19
C LEU A 614 8.09 11.28 37.47
N MET A 615 7.19 10.29 37.55
CA MET A 615 7.03 9.40 38.69
C MET A 615 6.58 8.02 38.20
N ASN A 616 7.18 6.95 38.74
CA ASN A 616 6.81 5.56 38.42
C ASN A 616 6.13 4.87 39.61
N ASN A 617 5.28 3.89 39.31
CA ASN A 617 4.64 3.00 40.29
C ASN A 617 3.90 3.74 41.41
N VAL A 618 3.24 4.86 41.08
CA VAL A 618 2.42 5.64 42.01
C VAL A 618 1.13 4.86 42.27
N ALA A 619 0.69 4.75 43.52
CA ALA A 619 -0.57 4.09 43.85
C ALA A 619 -1.74 4.73 43.07
N ASN A 620 -2.63 3.91 42.50
CA ASN A 620 -3.76 4.37 41.71
C ASN A 620 -4.90 4.90 42.62
N THR A 621 -4.64 5.99 43.34
CA THR A 621 -5.56 6.60 44.33
C THR A 621 -6.27 7.85 43.83
N GLY A 622 -6.04 8.26 42.57
CA GLY A 622 -6.71 9.39 41.93
C GLY A 622 -6.02 10.74 42.09
N SER A 623 -4.89 10.80 42.80
CA SER A 623 -4.11 12.03 42.93
C SER A 623 -2.63 11.76 43.18
N LEU A 624 -1.79 12.70 42.73
CA LEU A 624 -0.35 12.71 42.96
C LEU A 624 0.13 14.16 43.14
N ASN A 625 0.83 14.42 44.23
CA ASN A 625 1.57 15.67 44.40
C ASN A 625 2.94 15.55 43.74
N ILE A 626 3.31 16.56 42.95
CA ILE A 626 4.60 16.66 42.29
C ILE A 626 5.24 18.01 42.61
N THR A 627 6.57 18.07 42.47
CA THR A 627 7.26 19.33 42.23
C THR A 627 7.41 19.49 40.73
N VAL A 628 6.93 20.62 40.20
CA VAL A 628 7.01 20.91 38.75
C VAL A 628 8.49 20.94 38.34
N PRO A 629 8.91 20.13 37.35
CA PRO A 629 10.30 20.09 36.91
C PRO A 629 10.83 21.46 36.49
N THR A 630 12.12 21.67 36.71
CA THR A 630 12.82 22.94 36.40
C THR A 630 13.24 23.08 34.97
#